data_AF-K8XWW5-F1
#
_entry.id   AF-K8XWW5-F1
#
_cell.length_a   1.000
_cell.length_b   1.000
_cell.length_c   1.000
_cell.angle_alpha   90.00
_cell.angle_beta   90.00
_cell.angle_gamma   90.00
#
_symmetry.space_group_name_H-M   'P 1'
#
loop_
_entity.id
_entity.type
_entity.pdbx_description
1 polymer ?
#
loop_
_entity_poly.entity_id
_entity_poly.type
_entity_poly.pdbx_seq_one_letter_code
_entity_poly.pdbx_strand_id
1 'polypeptide(L)'
;MNRYPARPKRRSRWPGPLFALLAATVVVVLAYGACSREQQPRIAIPEGIPPGPGAATPPIDINAPGRSADQLHGWSAGLADSVGVGSTALEAYGYAATVMAETKPECGIGWTTLAGIASVESRHGTHAGSAVGPTGQVTPEIRGIPLDGGPGVAEIPDTDGGAMDGDPVHDRAMGPLQFIPETWKRWGVDANGDGVADADNIDDAALTAARYLCERGGDLTAAEGWQSALMAYNLSGEYLTLVRDRASAYSVGVRP
;
A
#
# COMPACT_ATOMS: atom_id res chain seq x y z
N MET A 1 -60.75 21.12 -14.38
CA MET A 1 -62.17 20.93 -14.72
C MET A 1 -62.37 21.14 -16.22
N ASN A 2 -63.09 20.21 -16.85
CA ASN A 2 -63.37 20.00 -18.28
C ASN A 2 -63.63 21.25 -19.17
N ARG A 3 -63.29 21.14 -20.47
CA ARG A 3 -64.26 20.82 -21.55
C ARG A 3 -63.59 20.80 -22.95
N TYR A 4 -63.66 19.64 -23.61
CA TYR A 4 -63.67 19.51 -25.07
C TYR A 4 -65.00 20.04 -25.65
N PRO A 5 -65.06 20.32 -26.97
CA PRO A 5 -65.71 19.35 -27.86
C PRO A 5 -65.01 19.17 -29.22
N ALA A 6 -65.50 18.17 -29.96
CA ALA A 6 -64.89 17.54 -31.11
C ALA A 6 -65.70 17.70 -32.42
N ARG A 7 -65.00 17.47 -33.56
CA ARG A 7 -65.44 16.80 -34.82
C ARG A 7 -66.36 17.58 -35.79
N PRO A 8 -66.29 17.34 -37.13
CA PRO A 8 -66.51 16.01 -37.75
C PRO A 8 -65.67 15.61 -39.00
N LYS A 9 -65.90 14.33 -39.38
CA LYS A 9 -65.31 13.44 -40.41
C LYS A 9 -65.93 13.65 -41.81
N ARG A 10 -65.23 13.29 -42.90
CA ARG A 10 -65.36 12.09 -43.82
C ARG A 10 -64.95 12.60 -45.24
N ARG A 11 -64.50 11.87 -46.27
CA ARG A 11 -64.49 10.46 -46.73
C ARG A 11 -63.50 10.42 -47.93
N SER A 12 -62.57 9.45 -48.01
CA SER A 12 -62.56 8.30 -48.96
C SER A 12 -62.52 8.61 -50.47
N ARG A 13 -61.46 8.16 -51.17
CA ARG A 13 -61.48 7.10 -52.20
C ARG A 13 -60.08 6.85 -52.83
N TRP A 14 -59.73 5.57 -52.98
CA TRP A 14 -58.62 5.00 -53.77
C TRP A 14 -59.06 4.79 -55.24
N PRO A 15 -58.13 4.69 -56.23
CA PRO A 15 -57.54 3.39 -56.63
C PRO A 15 -56.04 3.45 -57.03
N GLY A 16 -55.36 2.28 -57.07
CA GLY A 16 -53.99 2.06 -57.62
C GLY A 16 -53.95 2.00 -59.16
N PRO A 17 -52.93 1.39 -59.85
CA PRO A 17 -51.88 0.48 -59.36
C PRO A 17 -50.43 0.66 -59.94
N LEU A 18 -49.49 -0.11 -59.37
CA LEU A 18 -48.31 -0.80 -59.96
C LEU A 18 -47.34 -0.07 -60.92
N PHE A 19 -46.04 -0.02 -60.56
CA PHE A 19 -44.95 -0.67 -61.32
C PHE A 19 -43.67 -0.76 -60.47
N ALA A 20 -43.09 -1.96 -60.45
CA ALA A 20 -41.91 -2.33 -59.69
C ALA A 20 -40.61 -1.86 -60.37
N LEU A 21 -39.63 -1.44 -59.57
CA LEU A 21 -38.20 -1.45 -59.95
C LEU A 21 -37.39 -1.85 -58.72
N LEU A 22 -36.87 -3.08 -58.77
CA LEU A 22 -35.89 -3.65 -57.85
C LEU A 22 -34.56 -2.88 -58.00
N ALA A 23 -34.22 -2.06 -57.02
CA ALA A 23 -32.86 -1.58 -56.81
C ALA A 23 -32.28 -2.34 -55.63
N ALA A 24 -31.31 -3.22 -55.90
CA ALA A 24 -30.56 -3.95 -54.89
C ALA A 24 -29.81 -2.96 -53.99
N THR A 25 -30.28 -2.81 -52.75
CA THR A 25 -29.55 -2.08 -51.72
C THR A 25 -28.38 -2.93 -51.23
N VAL A 26 -27.17 -2.54 -51.60
CA VAL A 26 -25.94 -3.02 -50.97
C VAL A 26 -25.97 -2.54 -49.52
N VAL A 27 -26.33 -3.41 -48.59
CA VAL A 27 -26.15 -3.17 -47.16
C VAL A 27 -24.67 -3.37 -46.87
N VAL A 28 -23.90 -2.28 -46.90
CA VAL A 28 -22.58 -2.25 -46.28
C VAL A 28 -22.83 -2.25 -44.77
N VAL A 29 -22.81 -3.43 -44.15
CA VAL A 29 -22.67 -3.53 -42.70
C VAL A 29 -21.25 -3.09 -42.38
N LEU A 30 -21.08 -1.80 -42.06
CA LEU A 30 -19.89 -1.33 -41.37
C LEU A 30 -19.90 -2.03 -40.01
N ALA A 31 -19.21 -3.16 -39.92
CA ALA A 31 -18.84 -3.76 -38.66
C ALA A 31 -17.99 -2.71 -37.93
N TYR A 32 -18.63 -1.95 -37.05
CA TYR A 32 -17.93 -1.23 -36.00
C TYR A 32 -17.13 -2.28 -35.28
N GLY A 33 -15.81 -2.29 -35.52
CA GLY A 33 -14.88 -3.10 -34.77
C GLY A 33 -15.13 -2.81 -33.31
N ALA A 34 -15.78 -3.76 -32.63
CA ALA A 34 -15.66 -3.85 -31.19
C ALA A 34 -14.16 -3.92 -30.96
N CYS A 35 -13.58 -2.79 -30.55
CA CYS A 35 -12.28 -2.80 -29.93
C CYS A 35 -12.49 -3.62 -28.67
N SER A 36 -12.28 -4.93 -28.79
CA SER A 36 -11.95 -5.77 -27.67
C SER A 36 -10.78 -5.08 -27.01
N ARG A 37 -11.04 -4.31 -25.94
CA ARG A 37 -10.03 -4.11 -24.92
C ARG A 37 -9.62 -5.51 -24.55
N GLU A 38 -8.48 -5.97 -25.05
CA GLU A 38 -7.82 -7.15 -24.51
C GLU A 38 -7.82 -6.92 -23.01
N GLN A 39 -8.63 -7.69 -22.31
CA GLN A 39 -8.68 -7.67 -20.86
C GLN A 39 -7.29 -8.16 -20.47
N GLN A 40 -6.38 -7.24 -20.16
CA GLN A 40 -5.05 -7.58 -19.69
C GLN A 40 -5.21 -8.70 -18.66
N PRO A 41 -4.47 -9.81 -18.80
CA PRO A 41 -4.61 -10.94 -17.89
C PRO A 41 -4.40 -10.40 -16.48
N ARG A 42 -5.41 -10.57 -15.62
CA ARG A 42 -5.30 -10.17 -14.21
C ARG A 42 -4.17 -10.99 -13.62
N ILE A 43 -3.12 -10.32 -13.15
CA ILE A 43 -2.04 -10.97 -12.41
C ILE A 43 -2.66 -11.61 -11.17
N ALA A 44 -2.49 -12.92 -11.02
CA ALA A 44 -3.01 -13.64 -9.86
C ALA A 44 -2.17 -13.30 -8.63
N ILE A 45 -2.82 -12.87 -7.55
CA ILE A 45 -2.17 -12.56 -6.27
C ILE A 45 -2.07 -13.85 -5.45
N PRO A 46 -0.87 -14.27 -5.03
CA PRO A 46 -0.71 -15.47 -4.20
C PRO A 46 -1.38 -15.34 -2.82
N GLU A 47 -2.03 -16.40 -2.37
CA GLU A 47 -2.68 -16.45 -1.04
C GLU A 47 -1.80 -17.06 0.05
N GLY A 48 -0.58 -17.52 -0.29
CA GLY A 48 0.34 -18.19 0.62
C GLY A 48 0.87 -17.31 1.74
N ILE A 49 1.31 -17.97 2.83
CA ILE A 49 2.03 -17.36 3.96
C ILE A 49 3.39 -18.06 4.09
N PRO A 50 4.51 -17.31 4.17
CA PRO A 50 4.59 -15.86 4.03
C PRO A 50 4.31 -15.37 2.59
N PRO A 51 3.97 -14.09 2.40
CA PRO A 51 3.95 -13.46 1.08
C PRO A 51 5.31 -13.58 0.36
N GLY A 52 5.29 -13.56 -0.97
CA GLY A 52 6.52 -13.59 -1.75
C GLY A 52 7.44 -12.39 -1.47
N PRO A 53 8.77 -12.55 -1.64
CA PRO A 53 9.74 -11.49 -1.33
C PRO A 53 9.69 -10.29 -2.30
N GLY A 54 9.00 -10.42 -3.44
CA GLY A 54 8.91 -9.39 -4.48
C GLY A 54 10.15 -9.34 -5.37
N ALA A 55 10.28 -8.26 -6.14
CA ALA A 55 11.45 -8.02 -6.97
C ALA A 55 12.71 -7.92 -6.08
N ALA A 56 13.77 -8.63 -6.45
CA ALA A 56 15.03 -8.59 -5.72
C ALA A 56 15.65 -7.18 -5.78
N THR A 57 16.19 -6.72 -4.65
CA THR A 57 16.99 -5.50 -4.60
C THR A 57 18.36 -5.74 -5.25
N PRO A 58 18.92 -4.75 -5.98
CA PRO A 58 20.31 -4.83 -6.43
C PRO A 58 21.28 -4.78 -5.24
N PRO A 59 22.52 -5.27 -5.38
CA PRO A 59 23.56 -5.07 -4.37
C PRO A 59 23.82 -3.58 -4.13
N ILE A 60 23.97 -3.19 -2.87
CA ILE A 60 24.27 -1.82 -2.42
C ILE A 60 25.33 -1.87 -1.32
N ASP A 61 26.02 -0.76 -1.07
CA ASP A 61 26.81 -0.59 0.15
C ASP A 61 25.91 -0.07 1.28
N ILE A 62 25.57 -0.93 2.25
CA ILE A 62 24.69 -0.56 3.37
C ILE A 62 25.35 0.39 4.39
N ASN A 63 26.66 0.65 4.28
CA ASN A 63 27.39 1.57 5.15
C ASN A 63 27.89 2.81 4.40
N ALA A 64 27.34 3.08 3.20
CA ALA A 64 27.69 4.25 2.44
C ALA A 64 27.30 5.54 3.20
N PRO A 65 28.06 6.64 3.02
CA PRO A 65 27.74 7.90 3.67
C PRO A 65 26.40 8.47 3.18
N GLY A 66 25.67 9.10 4.09
CA GLY A 66 24.33 9.64 3.82
C GLY A 66 23.28 8.54 3.72
N ARG A 67 22.18 8.84 3.01
CA ARG A 67 21.07 7.92 2.85
C ARG A 67 21.43 6.78 1.90
N SER A 68 21.94 5.68 2.44
CA SER A 68 22.34 4.49 1.67
C SER A 68 21.22 3.92 0.78
N ALA A 69 19.96 4.12 1.18
CA ALA A 69 18.77 3.74 0.42
C ALA A 69 18.69 4.42 -0.97
N ASP A 70 19.35 5.56 -1.19
CA ASP A 70 19.37 6.26 -2.49
C ASP A 70 19.98 5.41 -3.62
N GLN A 71 20.84 4.45 -3.28
CA GLN A 71 21.41 3.50 -4.25
C GLN A 71 20.33 2.61 -4.90
N LEU A 72 19.16 2.47 -4.27
CA LEU A 72 18.04 1.69 -4.77
C LEU A 72 17.13 2.48 -5.73
N HIS A 73 17.44 3.75 -6.05
CA HIS A 73 16.56 4.59 -6.86
C HIS A 73 16.20 3.99 -8.23
N GLY A 74 17.16 3.37 -8.92
CA GLY A 74 16.88 2.73 -10.20
C GLY A 74 15.92 1.54 -10.08
N TRP A 75 16.02 0.78 -8.99
CA TRP A 75 15.10 -0.31 -8.68
C TRP A 75 13.73 0.23 -8.28
N SER A 76 13.66 1.22 -7.38
CA SER A 76 12.41 1.80 -6.90
C SER A 76 11.61 2.47 -8.03
N ALA A 77 12.27 3.21 -8.92
CA ALA A 77 11.66 3.86 -10.08
C ALA A 77 11.04 2.85 -11.07
N GLY A 78 11.62 1.65 -11.18
CA GLY A 78 11.08 0.58 -12.02
C GLY A 78 9.82 -0.09 -11.47
N LEU A 79 9.54 0.06 -10.17
CA LEU A 79 8.40 -0.56 -9.48
C LEU A 79 7.32 0.44 -9.08
N ALA A 80 7.68 1.68 -8.71
CA ALA A 80 6.84 2.65 -8.01
C ALA A 80 5.41 2.76 -8.58
N ASP A 81 5.31 2.94 -9.90
CA ASP A 81 4.03 3.10 -10.58
C ASP A 81 3.17 1.83 -10.55
N SER A 82 3.79 0.65 -10.70
CA SER A 82 3.04 -0.62 -10.80
C SER A 82 2.47 -1.06 -9.45
N VAL A 83 3.21 -0.80 -8.36
CA VAL A 83 2.78 -1.09 -6.99
C VAL A 83 2.04 0.07 -6.32
N GLY A 84 2.09 1.27 -6.90
CA GLY A 84 1.45 2.47 -6.35
C GLY A 84 2.10 2.96 -5.05
N VAL A 85 3.42 2.83 -4.94
CA VAL A 85 4.23 3.22 -3.77
C VAL A 85 5.28 4.22 -4.23
N GLY A 86 5.45 5.33 -3.51
CA GLY A 86 6.46 6.33 -3.85
C GLY A 86 7.88 5.77 -3.82
N SER A 87 8.75 6.23 -4.73
CA SER A 87 10.14 5.75 -4.87
C SER A 87 10.92 5.79 -3.56
N THR A 88 10.85 6.89 -2.81
CA THR A 88 11.56 7.04 -1.52
C THR A 88 11.10 6.01 -0.48
N ALA A 89 9.79 5.72 -0.41
CA ALA A 89 9.26 4.70 0.49
C ALA A 89 9.72 3.29 0.07
N LEU A 90 9.73 2.99 -1.24
CA LEU A 90 10.27 1.73 -1.73
C LEU A 90 11.75 1.57 -1.41
N GLU A 91 12.56 2.61 -1.64
CA GLU A 91 13.98 2.65 -1.27
C GLU A 91 14.17 2.29 0.21
N ALA A 92 13.38 2.90 1.11
CA ALA A 92 13.41 2.60 2.54
C ALA A 92 13.12 1.11 2.85
N TYR A 93 12.05 0.54 2.27
CA TYR A 93 11.71 -0.87 2.49
C TYR A 93 12.74 -1.83 1.90
N GLY A 94 13.25 -1.53 0.70
CA GLY A 94 14.29 -2.31 0.05
C GLY A 94 15.61 -2.27 0.81
N TYR A 95 15.97 -1.09 1.32
CA TYR A 95 17.16 -0.90 2.14
C TYR A 95 17.05 -1.69 3.45
N ALA A 96 15.95 -1.55 4.18
CA ALA A 96 15.71 -2.27 5.42
C ALA A 96 15.79 -3.80 5.24
N ALA A 97 15.17 -4.35 4.18
CA ALA A 97 15.27 -5.76 3.85
C ALA A 97 16.71 -6.19 3.51
N THR A 98 17.46 -5.34 2.79
CA THR A 98 18.86 -5.61 2.43
C THR A 98 19.77 -5.62 3.66
N VAL A 99 19.61 -4.65 4.57
CA VAL A 99 20.34 -4.62 5.86
C VAL A 99 20.06 -5.89 6.67
N MET A 100 18.80 -6.34 6.74
CA MET A 100 18.46 -7.57 7.46
C MET A 100 19.02 -8.84 6.78
N ALA A 101 19.05 -8.87 5.44
CA ALA A 101 19.66 -9.97 4.71
C ALA A 101 21.18 -10.10 4.96
N GLU A 102 21.87 -8.99 5.23
CA GLU A 102 23.30 -9.00 5.58
C GLU A 102 23.55 -9.29 7.06
N THR A 103 22.74 -8.72 7.95
CA THR A 103 23.01 -8.72 9.41
C THR A 103 22.31 -9.84 10.19
N LYS A 104 21.19 -10.35 9.68
CA LYS A 104 20.41 -11.46 10.27
C LYS A 104 19.78 -12.32 9.15
N PRO A 105 20.60 -12.98 8.31
CA PRO A 105 20.15 -13.68 7.11
C PRO A 105 19.10 -14.77 7.38
N GLU A 106 19.14 -15.40 8.54
CA GLU A 106 18.17 -16.42 8.98
C GLU A 106 16.75 -15.86 9.17
N CYS A 107 16.58 -14.53 9.23
CA CYS A 107 15.27 -13.92 9.32
C CYS A 107 14.50 -13.97 8.00
N GLY A 108 15.16 -13.67 6.88
CA GLY A 108 14.54 -13.69 5.55
C GLY A 108 13.37 -12.72 5.35
N ILE A 109 13.32 -11.58 6.05
CA ILE A 109 12.30 -10.56 5.81
C ILE A 109 12.38 -9.98 4.39
N GLY A 110 11.25 -9.92 3.68
CA GLY A 110 11.14 -9.26 2.38
C GLY A 110 10.60 -7.83 2.48
N TRP A 111 11.00 -6.95 1.55
CA TRP A 111 10.51 -5.57 1.48
C TRP A 111 8.98 -5.50 1.34
N THR A 112 8.36 -6.52 0.75
CA THR A 112 6.91 -6.64 0.60
C THR A 112 6.18 -6.71 1.93
N THR A 113 6.77 -7.30 2.98
CA THR A 113 6.20 -7.34 4.33
C THR A 113 6.16 -5.93 4.93
N LEU A 114 7.27 -5.18 4.82
CA LEU A 114 7.35 -3.79 5.28
C LEU A 114 6.37 -2.89 4.53
N ALA A 115 6.29 -3.04 3.20
CA ALA A 115 5.32 -2.34 2.37
C ALA A 115 3.87 -2.69 2.77
N GLY A 116 3.59 -3.97 3.05
CA GLY A 116 2.28 -4.43 3.54
C GLY A 116 1.87 -3.73 4.83
N ILE A 117 2.77 -3.67 5.82
CA ILE A 117 2.56 -2.98 7.09
C ILE A 117 2.33 -1.48 6.85
N ALA A 118 3.29 -0.79 6.21
CA ALA A 118 3.19 0.65 6.00
C ALA A 118 1.97 1.08 5.16
N SER A 119 1.51 0.20 4.26
CA SER A 119 0.25 0.38 3.54
C SER A 119 -0.93 0.45 4.52
N VAL A 120 -1.00 -0.48 5.49
CA VAL A 120 -2.10 -0.56 6.49
C VAL A 120 -2.02 0.62 7.44
N GLU A 121 -0.83 0.91 7.95
CA GLU A 121 -0.61 1.93 8.97
C GLU A 121 -0.87 3.34 8.44
N SER A 122 -0.34 3.68 7.26
CA SER A 122 -0.25 5.08 6.85
C SER A 122 -0.37 5.32 5.35
N ARG A 123 -0.76 4.30 4.56
CA ARG A 123 -0.66 4.36 3.09
C ARG A 123 0.74 4.78 2.64
N HIS A 124 1.78 4.17 3.23
CA HIS A 124 3.19 4.46 2.95
C HIS A 124 3.60 5.91 3.26
N GLY A 125 3.18 6.44 4.40
CA GLY A 125 3.49 7.81 4.83
C GLY A 125 2.64 8.89 4.15
N THR A 126 1.52 8.53 3.52
CA THR A 126 0.64 9.47 2.80
C THR A 126 -0.73 9.68 3.45
N HIS A 127 -0.87 9.26 4.72
CA HIS A 127 -2.10 9.42 5.48
C HIS A 127 -2.33 10.88 5.91
N ALA A 128 -3.59 11.29 6.04
CA ALA A 128 -3.99 12.62 6.53
C ALA A 128 -3.35 13.84 5.83
N GLY A 129 -3.02 13.71 4.53
CA GLY A 129 -2.39 14.80 3.75
C GLY A 129 -0.87 14.87 3.89
N SER A 130 -0.27 13.90 4.59
CA SER A 130 1.18 13.75 4.69
C SER A 130 1.79 13.27 3.38
N ALA A 131 3.08 13.54 3.22
CA ALA A 131 3.88 13.05 2.12
C ALA A 131 5.28 12.69 2.59
N VAL A 132 5.89 11.71 1.92
CA VAL A 132 7.29 11.34 2.12
C VAL A 132 8.16 12.28 1.28
N GLY A 133 9.04 13.02 1.93
CA GLY A 133 10.03 13.88 1.30
C GLY A 133 11.24 13.09 0.76
N PRO A 134 12.14 13.72 0.00
CA PRO A 134 13.28 13.05 -0.62
C PRO A 134 14.29 12.48 0.38
N THR A 135 14.31 12.96 1.63
CA THR A 135 15.18 12.47 2.71
C THR A 135 14.49 11.40 3.58
N GLY A 136 13.32 10.91 3.18
CA GLY A 136 12.51 9.97 3.95
C GLY A 136 11.61 10.61 5.01
N GLN A 137 11.78 11.91 5.31
CA GLN A 137 10.94 12.61 6.29
C GLN A 137 9.48 12.62 5.85
N VAL A 138 8.56 12.24 6.74
CA VAL A 138 7.12 12.38 6.52
C VAL A 138 6.64 13.72 7.06
N THR A 139 5.91 14.49 6.24
CA THR A 139 5.40 15.81 6.63
C THR A 139 3.98 16.08 6.07
N PRO A 140 3.05 16.62 6.89
CA PRO A 140 3.11 16.70 8.36
C PRO A 140 3.33 15.32 9.01
N GLU A 141 3.76 15.32 10.26
CA GLU A 141 3.90 14.10 11.06
C GLU A 141 2.57 13.35 11.17
N ILE A 142 2.64 12.02 11.26
CA ILE A 142 1.46 11.18 11.42
C ILE A 142 1.37 10.76 12.88
N ARG A 143 0.29 11.15 13.55
CA ARG A 143 -0.04 10.74 14.91
C ARG A 143 -1.36 10.00 14.93
N GLY A 144 -1.35 8.83 15.55
CA GLY A 144 -2.54 8.02 15.78
C GLY A 144 -3.51 8.68 16.76
N ILE A 145 -4.65 8.02 16.94
CA ILE A 145 -5.57 8.35 18.05
C ILE A 145 -4.89 8.06 19.40
N PRO A 146 -5.31 8.73 20.49
CA PRO A 146 -4.93 8.32 21.84
C PRO A 146 -5.26 6.84 22.07
N LEU A 147 -4.33 6.11 22.68
CA LEU A 147 -4.56 4.74 23.11
C LEU A 147 -5.22 4.73 24.49
N ASP A 148 -6.48 5.12 24.55
CA ASP A 148 -7.24 5.41 25.78
C ASP A 148 -8.13 4.24 26.27
N GLY A 149 -8.03 3.06 25.66
CA GLY A 149 -8.86 1.91 26.01
C GLY A 149 -10.32 1.98 25.50
N GLY A 150 -10.64 2.94 24.62
CA GLY A 150 -11.93 3.01 23.96
C GLY A 150 -12.27 1.77 23.10
N PRO A 151 -13.49 1.68 22.53
CA PRO A 151 -13.91 0.51 21.77
C PRO A 151 -12.96 0.16 20.61
N GLY A 152 -12.28 -0.98 20.71
CA GLY A 152 -11.33 -1.45 19.69
C GLY A 152 -9.95 -0.77 19.75
N VAL A 153 -9.66 -0.02 20.82
CA VAL A 153 -8.39 0.69 21.03
C VAL A 153 -7.70 0.11 22.26
N ALA A 154 -6.39 -0.12 22.19
CA ALA A 154 -5.62 -0.52 23.37
C ALA A 154 -5.55 0.63 24.39
N GLU A 155 -5.42 0.32 25.67
CA GLU A 155 -5.13 1.31 26.71
C GLU A 155 -3.61 1.32 26.95
N ILE A 156 -2.95 2.41 26.56
CA ILE A 156 -1.52 2.65 26.77
C ILE A 156 -1.35 4.06 27.36
N PRO A 157 -1.14 4.17 28.69
CA PRO A 157 -0.84 5.44 29.34
C PRO A 157 0.45 6.07 28.82
N ASP A 158 0.59 7.40 28.95
CA ASP A 158 1.82 8.12 28.59
C ASP A 158 3.08 7.50 29.22
N THR A 159 4.13 7.37 28.41
CA THR A 159 5.41 6.77 28.83
C THR A 159 6.59 7.74 28.83
N ASP A 160 6.43 8.96 28.31
CA ASP A 160 7.53 9.90 28.13
C ASP A 160 7.21 11.38 28.41
N GLY A 161 6.01 11.69 28.90
CA GLY A 161 5.55 13.05 29.15
C GLY A 161 5.08 13.78 27.89
N GLY A 162 4.69 13.04 26.84
CA GLY A 162 4.35 13.56 25.51
C GLY A 162 5.55 14.06 24.70
N ALA A 163 6.75 13.57 25.00
CA ALA A 163 7.99 14.04 24.38
C ALA A 163 8.14 13.59 22.92
N MET A 164 7.72 12.36 22.58
CA MET A 164 7.82 11.85 21.21
C MET A 164 6.54 12.07 20.39
N ASP A 165 5.36 11.89 21.01
CA ASP A 165 4.08 11.86 20.29
C ASP A 165 3.18 13.09 20.54
N GLY A 166 3.56 13.96 21.47
CA GLY A 166 2.86 15.19 21.82
C GLY A 166 1.66 15.03 22.76
N ASP A 167 1.39 13.84 23.32
CA ASP A 167 0.25 13.59 24.22
C ASP A 167 0.72 13.21 25.63
N PRO A 168 0.55 14.09 26.64
CA PRO A 168 1.02 13.83 27.99
C PRO A 168 0.06 12.98 28.84
N VAL A 169 -0.93 12.32 28.23
CA VAL A 169 -1.94 11.51 28.93
C VAL A 169 -1.93 10.05 28.48
N HIS A 170 -1.99 9.80 27.18
CA HIS A 170 -1.92 8.46 26.59
C HIS A 170 -1.00 8.48 25.38
N ASP A 171 -0.19 7.43 25.25
CA ASP A 171 0.68 7.27 24.09
C ASP A 171 -0.14 7.18 22.79
N ARG A 172 0.44 7.67 21.71
CA ARG A 172 -0.06 7.60 20.34
C ARG A 172 0.94 6.91 19.44
N ALA A 173 0.42 6.21 18.44
CA ALA A 173 1.26 5.69 17.38
C ALA A 173 1.85 6.82 16.52
N MET A 174 3.13 6.69 16.15
CA MET A 174 3.92 7.72 15.49
C MET A 174 4.40 7.30 14.11
N GLY A 175 4.43 8.25 13.18
CA GLY A 175 5.09 8.14 11.90
C GLY A 175 4.45 7.13 10.92
N PRO A 176 5.14 6.85 9.80
CA PRO A 176 4.60 6.03 8.70
C PRO A 176 4.39 4.56 9.08
N LEU A 177 5.04 4.05 10.13
CA LEU A 177 4.87 2.68 10.60
C LEU A 177 4.20 2.58 11.98
N GLN A 178 3.67 3.70 12.50
CA GLN A 178 2.79 3.74 13.67
C GLN A 178 3.40 3.09 14.93
N PHE A 179 4.67 3.37 15.21
CA PHE A 179 5.33 2.93 16.45
C PHE A 179 4.82 3.71 17.65
N ILE A 180 4.61 3.04 18.78
CA ILE A 180 4.37 3.71 20.07
C ILE A 180 5.71 4.08 20.76
N PRO A 181 5.76 5.13 21.61
CA PRO A 181 6.98 5.63 22.23
C PRO A 181 7.85 4.57 22.92
N GLU A 182 7.26 3.68 23.73
CA GLU A 182 8.02 2.63 24.43
C GLU A 182 8.73 1.68 23.45
N THR A 183 8.05 1.30 22.36
CA THR A 183 8.65 0.45 21.33
C THR A 183 9.76 1.18 20.60
N TRP A 184 9.52 2.44 20.22
CA TRP A 184 10.53 3.27 19.55
C TRP A 184 11.79 3.43 20.40
N LYS A 185 11.62 3.74 21.69
CA LYS A 185 12.73 3.88 22.64
C LYS A 185 13.62 2.65 22.73
N ARG A 186 13.05 1.45 22.52
CA ARG A 186 13.78 0.18 22.59
C ARG A 186 14.38 -0.26 21.25
N TRP A 187 13.70 0.05 20.15
CA TRP A 187 14.01 -0.54 18.84
C TRP A 187 14.48 0.46 17.79
N GLY A 188 14.19 1.74 17.98
CA GLY A 188 14.48 2.82 17.04
C GLY A 188 15.93 2.85 16.60
N VAL A 189 16.14 3.04 15.30
CA VAL A 189 17.46 3.17 14.67
C VAL A 189 17.45 4.29 13.65
N ASP A 190 18.56 5.00 13.58
CA ASP A 190 18.92 5.86 12.46
C ASP A 190 19.32 4.98 11.27
N ALA A 191 18.55 5.07 10.19
CA ALA A 191 18.75 4.33 8.95
C ALA A 191 19.03 5.24 7.76
N ASN A 192 18.72 6.55 7.86
CA ASN A 192 19.04 7.53 6.82
C ASN A 192 20.47 8.11 6.96
N GLY A 193 21.15 7.84 8.07
CA GLY A 193 22.54 8.22 8.33
C GLY A 193 22.75 9.67 8.77
N ASP A 194 21.72 10.34 9.28
CA ASP A 194 21.79 11.74 9.72
C ASP A 194 22.18 11.92 11.20
N GLY A 195 22.31 10.82 11.94
CA GLY A 195 22.67 10.77 13.36
C GLY A 195 21.48 10.80 14.32
N VAL A 196 20.25 10.82 13.84
CA VAL A 196 19.02 10.87 14.64
C VAL A 196 18.10 9.72 14.29
N ALA A 197 17.64 8.97 15.28
CA ALA A 197 16.58 7.97 15.08
C ALA A 197 15.21 8.66 15.20
N ASP A 198 14.59 8.97 14.07
CA ASP A 198 13.30 9.66 13.98
C ASP A 198 12.16 8.72 13.53
N ALA A 199 11.13 8.57 14.38
CA ALA A 199 9.96 7.74 14.08
C ALA A 199 9.16 8.28 12.87
N ASP A 200 9.27 9.58 12.57
CA ASP A 200 8.63 10.22 11.44
C ASP A 200 9.46 10.16 10.15
N ASN A 201 10.67 9.59 10.19
CA ASN A 201 11.43 9.25 9.00
C ASN A 201 11.13 7.81 8.55
N ILE A 202 10.77 7.64 7.27
CA ILE A 202 10.35 6.34 6.74
C ILE A 202 11.50 5.32 6.64
N ASP A 203 12.74 5.77 6.49
CA ASP A 203 13.92 4.89 6.46
C ASP A 203 14.14 4.27 7.83
N ASP A 204 14.18 5.12 8.86
CA ASP A 204 14.36 4.75 10.26
C ASP A 204 13.23 3.84 10.73
N ALA A 205 12.00 4.22 10.42
CA ALA A 205 10.82 3.44 10.76
C ALA A 205 10.82 2.07 10.05
N ALA A 206 11.21 2.00 8.77
CA ALA A 206 11.26 0.75 8.02
C ALA A 206 12.33 -0.21 8.59
N LEU A 207 13.55 0.26 8.86
CA LEU A 207 14.60 -0.59 9.42
C LEU A 207 14.27 -1.00 10.87
N THR A 208 13.70 -0.10 11.66
CA THR A 208 13.21 -0.41 13.01
C THR A 208 12.17 -1.54 12.97
N ALA A 209 11.19 -1.46 12.06
CA ALA A 209 10.20 -2.52 11.88
C ALA A 209 10.82 -3.83 11.42
N ALA A 210 11.76 -3.80 10.49
CA ALA A 210 12.44 -5.00 10.03
C ALA A 210 13.17 -5.72 11.19
N ARG A 211 13.93 -4.96 11.99
CA ARG A 211 14.62 -5.48 13.19
C ARG A 211 13.64 -6.07 14.19
N TYR A 212 12.56 -5.34 14.49
CA TYR A 212 11.53 -5.79 15.43
C TYR A 212 10.88 -7.10 14.95
N LEU A 213 10.39 -7.16 13.70
CA LEU A 213 9.74 -8.34 13.13
C LEU A 213 10.68 -9.55 13.11
N CYS A 214 11.94 -9.36 12.72
CA CYS A 214 12.95 -10.41 12.73
C CYS A 214 13.29 -10.91 14.14
N GLU A 215 13.17 -10.09 15.18
CA GLU A 215 13.30 -10.57 16.55
C GLU A 215 12.07 -11.37 16.97
N ARG A 216 10.88 -10.84 16.67
CA ARG A 216 9.62 -11.43 17.16
C ARG A 216 9.23 -12.72 16.45
N GLY A 217 9.58 -12.87 15.17
CA GLY A 217 9.26 -14.05 14.38
C GLY A 217 10.39 -15.04 14.19
N GLY A 218 11.65 -14.63 14.37
CA GLY A 218 12.80 -15.46 14.00
C GLY A 218 12.86 -15.63 12.47
N ASP A 219 12.48 -16.81 11.97
CA ASP A 219 12.44 -17.14 10.55
C ASP A 219 11.11 -16.69 9.90
N LEU A 220 11.14 -15.56 9.18
CA LEU A 220 9.99 -15.02 8.45
C LEU A 220 9.80 -15.65 7.07
N THR A 221 10.66 -16.59 6.66
CA THR A 221 10.42 -17.44 5.48
C THR A 221 9.47 -18.60 5.81
N ALA A 222 9.31 -18.90 7.10
CA ALA A 222 8.33 -19.86 7.61
C ALA A 222 7.00 -19.18 7.97
N ALA A 223 5.89 -19.87 7.68
CA ALA A 223 4.55 -19.35 7.97
C ALA A 223 4.34 -19.05 9.47
N GLU A 224 4.89 -19.87 10.36
CA GLU A 224 4.80 -19.67 11.81
C GLU A 224 5.52 -18.39 12.25
N GLY A 225 6.78 -18.21 11.86
CA GLY A 225 7.57 -17.04 12.23
C GLY A 225 6.99 -15.74 11.68
N TRP A 226 6.54 -15.75 10.41
CA TRP A 226 5.86 -14.59 9.83
C TRP A 226 4.60 -14.20 10.59
N GLN A 227 3.73 -15.17 10.91
CA GLN A 227 2.50 -14.89 11.67
C GLN A 227 2.80 -14.39 13.09
N SER A 228 3.78 -15.00 13.78
CA SER A 228 4.20 -14.55 15.11
C SER A 228 4.77 -13.13 15.10
N ALA A 229 5.53 -12.75 14.08
CA ALA A 229 6.03 -11.39 13.93
C ALA A 229 4.88 -10.38 13.77
N LEU A 230 3.90 -10.67 12.90
CA LEU A 230 2.79 -9.76 12.66
C LEU A 230 1.84 -9.66 13.86
N MET A 231 1.57 -10.76 14.56
CA MET A 231 0.80 -10.74 15.80
C MET A 231 1.50 -9.99 16.94
N ALA A 232 2.84 -9.95 16.94
CA ALA A 232 3.60 -9.13 17.86
C ALA A 232 3.62 -7.64 17.47
N TYR A 233 3.41 -7.32 16.20
CA TYR A 233 3.25 -5.95 15.71
C TYR A 233 1.87 -5.41 16.06
N ASN A 234 0.82 -6.20 15.77
CA ASN A 234 -0.56 -5.91 16.13
C ASN A 234 -1.31 -7.24 16.35
N LEU A 235 -1.85 -7.44 17.56
CA LEU A 235 -2.53 -8.69 17.96
C LEU A 235 -3.94 -8.78 17.35
N SER A 236 -4.03 -8.85 16.03
CA SER A 236 -5.27 -8.91 15.27
C SER A 236 -5.16 -9.83 14.04
N GLY A 237 -6.06 -10.81 13.96
CA GLY A 237 -6.15 -11.71 12.79
C GLY A 237 -6.59 -10.99 11.51
N GLU A 238 -7.43 -9.96 11.62
CA GLU A 238 -7.82 -9.12 10.49
C GLU A 238 -6.63 -8.32 9.98
N TYR A 239 -5.84 -7.73 10.89
CA TYR A 239 -4.61 -7.02 10.55
C TYR A 239 -3.62 -7.93 9.82
N LEU A 240 -3.34 -9.12 10.38
CA LEU A 240 -2.45 -10.10 9.77
C LEU A 240 -2.89 -10.45 8.34
N THR A 241 -4.18 -10.74 8.17
CA THR A 241 -4.76 -11.11 6.87
C THR A 241 -4.62 -9.99 5.85
N LEU A 242 -4.88 -8.74 6.28
CA LEU A 242 -4.82 -7.55 5.45
C LEU A 242 -3.38 -7.19 5.05
N VAL A 243 -2.42 -7.27 5.97
CA VAL A 243 -1.00 -7.08 5.66
C VAL A 243 -0.52 -8.13 4.68
N ARG A 244 -0.90 -9.40 4.90
CA ARG A 244 -0.55 -10.52 4.02
C ARG A 244 -1.11 -10.31 2.61
N ASP A 245 -2.36 -9.89 2.44
CA ASP A 245 -2.94 -9.57 1.12
C ASP A 245 -2.13 -8.49 0.39
N ARG A 246 -1.83 -7.39 1.09
CA ARG A 246 -1.10 -6.25 0.51
C ARG A 246 0.32 -6.64 0.13
N ALA A 247 1.02 -7.33 1.03
CA ALA A 247 2.36 -7.86 0.76
C ALA A 247 2.37 -8.83 -0.42
N SER A 248 1.37 -9.71 -0.55
CA SER A 248 1.23 -10.61 -1.70
C SER A 248 1.02 -9.85 -3.02
N ALA A 249 0.21 -8.78 -3.03
CA ALA A 249 0.04 -7.93 -4.21
C ALA A 249 1.37 -7.29 -4.63
N TYR A 250 2.10 -6.70 -3.68
CA TYR A 250 3.42 -6.12 -3.93
C TYR A 250 4.42 -7.16 -4.43
N SER A 251 4.33 -8.41 -3.96
CA SER A 251 5.24 -9.49 -4.36
C SER A 251 5.15 -9.85 -5.85
N VAL A 252 4.01 -9.57 -6.49
CA VAL A 252 3.81 -9.76 -7.93
C VAL A 252 3.77 -8.44 -8.70
N GLY A 253 4.24 -7.35 -8.07
CA GLY A 253 4.44 -6.05 -8.70
C GLY A 253 3.15 -5.28 -8.99
N VAL A 254 2.05 -5.58 -8.27
CA VAL A 254 0.77 -4.89 -8.44
C VAL A 254 0.34 -4.17 -7.18
N ARG A 255 -0.44 -3.11 -7.37
CA ARG A 255 -1.13 -2.42 -6.29
C ARG A 255 -2.30 -3.28 -5.77
N PRO A 256 -2.46 -3.45 -4.44
CA PRO A 256 -3.60 -4.12 -3.82
C PRO A 256 -4.91 -3.33 -3.97
#